data_AF-A0A7S0VY35-F1
#
_entry.id   AF-A0A7S0VY35-F1
#
_cell.length_a   1.000
_cell.length_b   1.000
_cell.length_c   1.000
_cell.angle_alpha   90.00
_cell.angle_beta   90.00
_cell.angle_gamma   90.00
#
_symmetry.space_group_name_H-M   'P 1'
#
loop_
_entity.id
_entity.type
_entity.pdbx_description
1 polymer ?
#
loop_
_entity_poly.entity_id
_entity_poly.type
_entity_poly.pdbx_seq_one_letter_code
_entity_poly.pdbx_strand_id
1 'polypeptide(L)'
;KGVPEYTMLRNAPRIEFTQYAVPKLFRVLPPVGPMVGGVTVTITGNNLFPASYNFTQGSTFCRFGVIRPGGHNIEASLTPGTYVSPSEVSCVSPPSSKDVQALLGLTFNAQKFQTSPDVVFKYF
;
A
#
# COMPACT_ATOMS: atom_id res chain seq x y z
N LYS A 1 49.41 7.72 -10.66
CA LYS A 1 48.15 7.51 -9.90
C LYS A 1 47.27 8.73 -10.15
N GLY A 2 46.39 8.66 -11.16
CA GLY A 2 45.50 9.77 -11.52
C GLY A 2 44.18 9.63 -10.79
N VAL A 3 43.83 10.63 -10.00
CA VAL A 3 42.47 10.77 -9.44
C VAL A 3 41.59 11.28 -10.59
N PRO A 4 40.44 10.67 -10.89
CA PRO A 4 39.58 11.17 -11.95
C PRO A 4 39.01 12.54 -11.53
N GLU A 5 39.24 13.54 -12.36
CA GLU A 5 38.69 14.88 -12.21
C GLU A 5 37.22 14.85 -12.66
N TYR A 6 36.29 14.90 -11.72
CA TYR A 6 34.87 15.01 -12.03
C TYR A 6 34.56 16.45 -12.46
N THR A 7 34.58 16.73 -13.77
CA THR A 7 34.14 18.02 -14.29
C THR A 7 32.61 18.08 -14.27
N MET A 8 32.03 18.94 -13.44
CA MET A 8 30.60 19.20 -13.44
C MET A 8 30.19 19.77 -14.81
N LEU A 9 29.30 19.08 -15.53
CA LEU A 9 28.74 19.56 -16.79
C LEU A 9 27.97 20.86 -16.51
N ARG A 10 28.46 21.99 -17.05
CA ARG A 10 27.91 23.33 -16.78
C ARG A 10 26.44 23.51 -17.20
N ASN A 11 25.90 22.57 -17.97
CA ASN A 11 24.51 22.52 -18.46
C ASN A 11 23.82 21.15 -18.18
N ALA A 12 24.23 20.40 -17.16
CA ALA A 12 23.46 19.21 -16.78
C ALA A 12 22.04 19.63 -16.34
N PRO A 13 20.99 18.92 -16.79
CA PRO A 13 19.64 19.16 -16.27
C PRO A 13 19.64 18.98 -14.76
N ARG A 14 18.98 19.90 -14.03
CA ARG A 14 18.78 19.76 -12.59
C ARG A 14 17.97 18.50 -12.32
N ILE A 15 18.53 17.60 -11.52
CA ILE A 15 17.82 16.45 -10.99
C ILE A 15 17.25 16.88 -9.64
N GLU A 16 15.95 17.15 -9.63
CA GLU A 16 15.22 17.48 -8.40
C GLU A 16 14.76 16.18 -7.74
N PHE A 17 15.16 15.97 -6.48
CA PHE A 17 14.71 14.84 -5.67
C PHE A 17 13.71 15.33 -4.63
N THR A 18 12.45 14.89 -4.75
CA THR A 18 11.45 15.12 -3.71
C THR A 18 11.40 13.91 -2.79
N GLN A 19 11.69 14.10 -1.50
CA GLN A 19 11.45 13.08 -0.49
C GLN A 19 9.99 13.14 -0.05
N TYR A 20 9.30 12.01 -0.10
CA TYR A 20 7.94 11.89 0.41
C TYR A 20 7.96 11.36 1.83
N ALA A 21 7.07 11.89 2.68
CA ALA A 21 6.86 11.34 4.01
C ALA A 21 6.35 9.89 3.93
N VAL A 22 6.77 9.05 4.88
CA VAL A 22 6.34 7.65 4.93
C VAL A 22 4.82 7.59 5.16
N PRO A 23 4.05 6.88 4.31
CA PRO A 23 2.62 6.74 4.51
C PRO A 23 2.32 5.99 5.82
N LYS A 24 1.36 6.49 6.61
CA LYS A 24 0.87 5.78 7.81
C LYS A 24 -0.59 5.44 7.64
N LEU A 25 -0.97 4.24 8.07
CA LEU A 25 -2.34 3.75 8.07
C LEU A 25 -2.93 3.86 9.47
N PHE A 26 -4.16 4.37 9.59
CA PHE A 26 -4.81 4.57 10.88
C PHE A 26 -5.99 3.63 11.12
N ARG A 27 -6.85 3.43 10.11
CA ARG A 27 -8.04 2.57 10.23
C ARG A 27 -8.55 2.13 8.87
N VAL A 28 -9.42 1.12 8.90
CA VAL A 28 -10.21 0.63 7.77
C VAL A 28 -11.70 0.67 8.11
N LEU A 29 -12.54 1.07 7.15
CA LEU A 29 -14.00 1.08 7.28
C LEU A 29 -14.68 0.53 6.01
N PRO A 30 -15.68 -0.37 6.14
CA PRO A 30 -16.02 -1.12 7.36
C PRO A 30 -14.86 -2.06 7.77
N PRO A 31 -14.69 -2.35 9.07
CA PRO A 31 -13.63 -3.25 9.54
C PRO A 31 -14.01 -4.74 9.42
N VAL A 32 -15.21 -5.05 8.92
CA VAL A 32 -15.74 -6.41 8.81
C VAL A 32 -16.52 -6.58 7.51
N GLY A 33 -16.61 -7.81 7.00
CA GLY A 33 -17.43 -8.15 5.84
C GLY A 33 -17.55 -9.66 5.58
N PRO A 34 -18.44 -10.09 4.67
CA PRO A 34 -18.69 -11.49 4.41
C PRO A 34 -17.51 -12.19 3.72
N MET A 35 -17.37 -13.49 3.96
CA MET A 35 -16.37 -14.36 3.33
C MET A 35 -16.40 -14.36 1.80
N VAL A 36 -17.54 -14.04 1.17
CA VAL A 36 -17.63 -13.95 -0.30
C VAL A 36 -16.84 -12.78 -0.89
N GLY A 37 -16.40 -11.82 -0.07
CA GLY A 37 -15.71 -10.62 -0.51
C GLY A 37 -16.66 -9.58 -1.11
N GLY A 38 -16.12 -8.65 -1.90
CA GLY A 38 -16.90 -7.63 -2.62
C GLY A 38 -17.21 -6.36 -1.80
N VAL A 39 -16.73 -6.26 -0.57
CA VAL A 39 -16.96 -5.07 0.26
C VAL A 39 -15.98 -3.98 -0.13
N THR A 40 -16.49 -2.79 -0.46
CA THR A 40 -15.64 -1.61 -0.59
C THR A 40 -15.17 -1.18 0.79
N VAL A 41 -13.86 -1.25 1.02
CA VAL A 41 -13.20 -0.80 2.24
C VAL A 41 -12.42 0.47 1.96
N THR A 42 -12.50 1.41 2.89
CA THR A 42 -11.75 2.66 2.89
C THR A 42 -10.65 2.58 3.93
N ILE A 43 -9.40 2.69 3.49
CA ILE A 43 -8.24 2.85 4.36
C ILE A 43 -7.98 4.35 4.52
N THR A 44 -7.97 4.83 5.76
CA THR A 44 -7.60 6.21 6.07
C THR A 44 -6.23 6.29 6.73
N GLY A 45 -5.51 7.36 6.46
CA GLY A 45 -4.13 7.53 6.89
C GLY A 45 -3.61 8.95 6.67
N ASN A 46 -2.29 9.08 6.63
CA ASN A 46 -1.64 10.30 6.17
C ASN A 46 -0.52 9.98 5.17
N ASN A 47 -0.18 10.98 4.37
CA ASN A 47 0.85 10.87 3.34
C ASN A 47 0.62 9.69 2.38
N LEU A 48 -0.65 9.40 2.07
CA LEU A 48 -1.06 8.33 1.16
C LEU A 48 -0.82 8.71 -0.31
N PHE A 49 0.36 9.24 -0.62
CA PHE A 49 0.72 9.70 -1.95
C PHE A 49 1.36 8.56 -2.76
N PRO A 50 0.97 8.37 -4.02
CA PRO A 50 1.73 7.52 -4.92
C PRO A 50 3.11 8.13 -5.24
N ALA A 51 4.12 7.26 -5.35
CA ALA A 51 5.53 7.68 -5.48
C ALA A 51 5.85 8.45 -6.78
N SER A 52 4.94 8.41 -7.77
CA SER A 52 5.04 9.16 -9.01
C SER A 52 3.80 10.03 -9.21
N TYR A 53 4.01 11.34 -9.47
CA TYR A 53 2.98 12.24 -10.02
C TYR A 53 2.45 11.76 -11.38
N ASN A 54 3.19 10.87 -12.04
CA ASN A 54 2.66 10.06 -13.12
C ASN A 54 1.87 8.90 -12.48
N PHE A 55 0.58 9.16 -12.25
CA PHE A 55 -0.37 8.17 -11.75
C PHE A 55 -0.53 7.07 -12.81
N THR A 56 0.41 6.13 -12.87
CA THR A 56 0.12 4.84 -13.50
C THR A 56 -0.95 4.19 -12.64
N GLN A 57 -2.21 4.42 -13.02
CA GLN A 57 -3.36 3.62 -12.58
C GLN A 57 -2.95 2.16 -12.74
N GLY A 58 -2.67 1.48 -11.62
CA GLY A 58 -2.22 0.08 -11.65
C GLY A 58 -1.08 -0.28 -10.69
N SER A 59 -0.42 0.66 -10.01
CA SER A 59 0.60 0.32 -8.99
C SER A 59 0.09 0.40 -7.54
N THR A 60 -1.15 0.86 -7.34
CA THR A 60 -1.78 0.94 -6.03
C THR A 60 -2.56 -0.34 -5.76
N PHE A 61 -2.23 -1.04 -4.67
CA PHE A 61 -2.94 -2.26 -4.26
C PHE A 61 -3.15 -2.28 -2.76
N CYS A 62 -4.30 -2.79 -2.34
CA CYS A 62 -4.52 -3.28 -0.99
C CYS A 62 -4.16 -4.75 -0.90
N ARG A 63 -3.47 -5.11 0.18
CA ARG A 63 -3.15 -6.47 0.56
C ARG A 63 -3.98 -6.88 1.75
N PHE A 64 -4.75 -7.95 1.61
CA PHE A 64 -5.42 -8.63 2.71
C PHE A 64 -4.55 -9.83 3.10
N GLY A 65 -3.72 -9.65 4.11
CA GLY A 65 -2.79 -10.67 4.59
C GLY A 65 -3.39 -11.49 5.73
N VAL A 66 -3.70 -12.75 5.47
CA VAL A 66 -4.15 -13.69 6.50
C VAL A 66 -2.93 -14.38 7.10
N ILE A 67 -2.73 -14.18 8.41
CA ILE A 67 -1.65 -14.86 9.14
C ILE A 67 -2.15 -16.25 9.50
N ARG A 68 -1.52 -17.29 8.93
CA ARG A 68 -1.84 -18.67 9.29
C ARG A 68 -1.30 -19.03 10.68
N PRO A 69 -1.99 -19.91 11.43
CA PRO A 69 -1.42 -20.53 12.63
C PRO A 69 -0.06 -21.15 12.28
N GLY A 70 0.98 -20.80 13.05
CA GLY A 70 2.35 -21.20 12.78
C GLY A 70 3.22 -20.15 12.09
N GLY A 71 2.71 -18.96 11.74
CA GLY A 71 3.50 -17.73 11.53
C GLY A 71 4.40 -17.64 10.29
N HIS A 72 4.60 -18.73 9.55
CA HIS A 72 5.61 -18.78 8.48
C HIS A 72 5.08 -18.40 7.08
N ASN A 73 3.77 -18.39 6.84
CA ASN A 73 3.19 -18.01 5.55
C ASN A 73 1.99 -17.07 5.72
N ILE A 74 2.04 -15.91 5.05
CA ILE A 74 0.91 -14.99 4.93
C ILE A 74 0.25 -15.27 3.59
N GLU A 75 -1.00 -15.75 3.59
CA GLU A 75 -1.80 -15.74 2.37
C GLU A 75 -2.23 -14.31 2.12
N ALA A 76 -1.58 -13.68 1.15
CA ALA A 76 -1.79 -12.31 0.76
C ALA A 76 -2.65 -12.28 -0.50
N SER A 77 -3.88 -11.78 -0.37
CA SER A 77 -4.71 -11.47 -1.53
C SER A 77 -4.58 -9.98 -1.87
N LEU A 78 -4.26 -9.68 -3.12
CA LEU A 78 -4.09 -8.32 -3.61
C LEU A 78 -5.32 -7.87 -4.38
N THR A 79 -5.77 -6.65 -4.11
CA THR A 79 -6.88 -6.02 -4.81
C THR A 79 -6.47 -4.63 -5.27
N PRO A 80 -6.88 -4.19 -6.47
CA PRO A 80 -6.57 -2.84 -6.93
C PRO A 80 -7.06 -1.80 -5.92
N GLY A 81 -6.21 -0.81 -5.65
CA GLY A 81 -6.56 0.33 -4.82
C GLY A 81 -6.84 1.56 -5.67
N THR A 82 -7.91 2.25 -5.34
CA THR A 82 -8.27 3.55 -5.89
C THR A 82 -7.76 4.62 -4.95
N TYR A 83 -6.78 5.40 -5.40
CA TYR A 83 -6.36 6.60 -4.68
C TYR A 83 -7.50 7.62 -4.70
N VAL A 84 -7.91 8.07 -3.51
CA VAL A 84 -8.98 9.08 -3.35
C VAL A 84 -8.36 10.41 -2.96
N SER A 85 -7.50 10.42 -1.95
CA SER A 85 -6.85 11.62 -1.44
C SER A 85 -5.56 11.27 -0.68
N PRO A 86 -4.75 12.27 -0.27
CA PRO A 86 -3.57 12.04 0.57
C PRO A 86 -3.85 11.38 1.94
N SER A 87 -5.12 11.27 2.33
CA SER A 87 -5.55 10.62 3.56
C SER A 87 -6.50 9.44 3.33
N GLU A 88 -6.78 9.07 2.08
CA GLU A 88 -7.78 8.05 1.77
C GLU A 88 -7.46 7.22 0.52
N VAL A 89 -7.60 5.89 0.65
CA VAL A 89 -7.56 4.92 -0.45
C VAL A 89 -8.72 3.93 -0.27
N SER A 90 -9.43 3.62 -1.35
CA SER A 90 -10.49 2.60 -1.34
C SER A 90 -10.06 1.33 -2.09
N CYS A 91 -10.49 0.17 -1.60
CA CYS A 91 -10.24 -1.14 -2.19
C CYS A 91 -11.46 -2.04 -2.03
N VAL A 92 -11.52 -3.13 -2.78
CA VAL A 92 -12.59 -4.14 -2.63
C VAL A 92 -12.02 -5.35 -1.91
N SER A 93 -12.71 -5.88 -0.89
CA SER A 93 -12.26 -7.09 -0.20
C SER A 93 -12.31 -8.31 -1.14
N PRO A 94 -11.26 -9.13 -1.20
CA PRO A 94 -11.29 -10.39 -1.91
C PRO A 94 -12.10 -11.45 -1.15
N PRO A 95 -12.50 -12.56 -1.80
CA PRO A 95 -13.07 -13.71 -1.09
C PRO A 95 -12.07 -14.32 -0.10
N SER A 96 -12.58 -14.82 1.03
CA SER A 96 -11.85 -15.60 2.02
C SER A 96 -12.50 -16.98 2.16
N SER A 97 -11.68 -18.02 2.28
CA SER A 97 -12.15 -19.38 2.54
C SER A 97 -12.42 -19.65 4.03
N LYS A 98 -12.16 -18.69 4.92
CA LYS A 98 -12.32 -18.82 6.38
C LYS A 98 -12.84 -17.53 7.03
N ASP A 99 -13.56 -17.67 8.15
CA ASP A 99 -13.71 -16.60 9.15
C ASP A 99 -12.34 -16.36 9.77
N VAL A 100 -11.73 -15.25 9.40
CA VAL A 100 -10.36 -14.93 9.78
C VAL A 100 -10.13 -13.42 9.74
N GLN A 101 -9.16 -12.95 10.51
CA GLN A 101 -8.68 -11.58 10.44
C GLN A 101 -7.55 -11.46 9.41
N ALA A 102 -7.66 -10.46 8.54
CA ALA A 102 -6.63 -10.07 7.59
C ALA A 102 -5.99 -8.74 8.02
N LEU A 103 -4.66 -8.72 8.12
CA LEU A 103 -3.90 -7.48 8.28
C LEU A 103 -3.86 -6.76 6.94
N LEU A 104 -4.29 -5.50 6.92
CA LEU A 104 -4.29 -4.71 5.70
C LEU A 104 -2.91 -4.09 5.46
N GLY A 105 -2.46 -4.23 4.22
CA GLY A 105 -1.32 -3.50 3.68
C GLY A 105 -1.72 -2.63 2.51
N LEU A 106 -1.03 -1.51 2.33
CA LEU A 106 -1.21 -0.60 1.19
C LEU A 106 0.13 -0.40 0.49
N THR A 107 0.15 -0.55 -0.82
CA THR A 107 1.30 -0.18 -1.66
C THR A 107 0.89 0.82 -2.71
N PHE A 108 1.83 1.65 -3.13
CA PHE A 108 1.70 2.56 -4.27
C PHE A 108 2.69 2.25 -5.40
N ASN A 109 3.56 1.26 -5.21
CA ASN A 109 4.61 0.90 -6.16
C ASN A 109 4.71 -0.62 -6.40
N ALA A 110 3.69 -1.39 -5.96
CA ALA A 110 3.64 -2.86 -6.03
C ALA A 110 4.82 -3.62 -5.39
N GLN A 111 5.75 -2.96 -4.71
CA GLN A 111 6.96 -3.57 -4.13
C GLN A 111 7.01 -3.41 -2.61
N LYS A 112 6.64 -2.23 -2.11
CA LYS A 112 6.69 -1.91 -0.68
C LYS A 112 5.28 -1.69 -0.14
N PHE A 113 4.90 -2.50 0.85
CA PHE A 113 3.62 -2.39 1.54
C PHE A 113 3.81 -1.68 2.88
N GLN A 114 2.98 -0.67 3.13
CA GLN A 114 2.79 -0.09 4.44
C GLN A 114 1.71 -0.86 5.18
N THR A 115 1.94 -1.12 6.45
CA THR A 115 1.02 -1.85 7.34
C THR A 115 0.96 -1.14 8.68
N SER A 116 -0.13 -1.32 9.41
CA SER A 116 -0.27 -0.93 10.80
C SER A 116 -0.99 -2.06 11.55
N PRO A 117 -0.54 -2.44 12.75
CA PRO A 117 -1.08 -3.61 13.46
C PRO A 117 -2.58 -3.52 13.75
N ASP A 118 -3.10 -2.29 13.86
CA ASP A 118 -4.50 -2.01 14.20
C ASP A 118 -5.42 -1.91 12.95
N VAL A 119 -4.84 -1.93 11.75
CA VAL A 119 -5.60 -1.84 10.50
C VAL A 119 -5.88 -3.25 9.99
N VAL A 120 -6.94 -3.84 10.55
CA VAL A 120 -7.37 -5.21 10.30
C VAL A 120 -8.79 -5.26 9.75
N PHE A 121 -9.05 -6.24 8.88
CA PHE A 121 -10.37 -6.54 8.35
C PHE A 121 -10.77 -7.97 8.72
N LYS A 122 -11.95 -8.17 9.30
CA LYS A 122 -12.44 -9.49 9.70
C LYS A 122 -13.47 -10.02 8.70
N TYR A 123 -13.25 -11.24 8.23
CA TYR A 123 -14.25 -12.00 7.46
C TYR A 123 -15.22 -12.73 8.39
N PHE A 124 -16.50 -12.84 8.00
CA PHE A 124 -17.53 -13.65 8.67
C PHE A 124 -18.39 -14.46 7.69
#